data_AF-A0A5C5SP51-F1
#
_entry.id   AF-A0A5C5SP51-F1
#
_cell.length_a   1.000
_cell.length_b   1.000
_cell.length_c   1.000
_cell.angle_alpha   90.00
_cell.angle_beta   90.00
_cell.angle_gamma   90.00
#
_symmetry.space_group_name_H-M   'P 1'
#
loop_
_entity.id
_entity.type
_entity.pdbx_description
1 polymer ?
#
loop_
_entity_poly.entity_id
_entity_poly.type
_entity_poly.pdbx_seq_one_letter_code
_entity_poly.pdbx_strand_id
1 'polypeptide(L)'
;MQRLFVALIVPCLLALVATPTFAQMPPEWPGAARAVLAELEKGSTVAERPFKDEARHGWTLARKWRLHNNRNTEIVMAEYLAMVTLCRWSGCTKDTVAGKTIPARAAEVKAEKKRFADAYAMVDASFAWLNELTGPGTDSAKKNATLWAKDKDTAAADFAVSNIYALGWILAREQPDAARQAAMMSYFGLYVNEKAWIADRCLDISKIATILDAPPKVESCS
;
A
#
# COMPACT_ATOMS: atom_id res chain seq x y z
N MET A 1 17.11 12.65 -63.50
CA MET A 1 16.62 13.44 -62.34
C MET A 1 16.42 12.50 -61.16
N GLN A 2 17.48 12.30 -60.39
CA GLN A 2 17.58 11.36 -59.29
C GLN A 2 18.22 12.14 -58.15
N ARG A 3 17.41 12.83 -57.34
CA ARG A 3 17.78 13.58 -56.12
C ARG A 3 16.56 14.39 -55.66
N LEU A 4 15.50 13.74 -55.18
CA LEU A 4 14.37 14.42 -54.51
C LEU A 4 13.43 13.42 -53.83
N PHE A 5 13.95 12.41 -53.13
CA PHE A 5 13.11 11.48 -52.35
C PHE A 5 13.65 11.12 -50.97
N VAL A 6 14.71 11.79 -50.49
CA VAL A 6 15.34 11.45 -49.19
C VAL A 6 15.09 12.50 -48.10
N ALA A 7 14.56 13.68 -48.44
CA ALA A 7 14.47 14.80 -47.48
C ALA A 7 13.17 14.85 -46.65
N LEU A 8 12.19 13.98 -46.92
CA LEU A 8 10.86 14.05 -46.27
C LEU A 8 10.57 12.92 -45.27
N ILE A 9 11.49 11.97 -45.09
CA ILE A 9 11.31 10.84 -44.15
C ILE A 9 11.91 11.15 -42.76
N VAL A 10 12.76 12.18 -42.65
CA VAL A 10 13.49 12.48 -41.41
C VAL A 10 12.73 13.33 -40.37
N PRO A 11 11.78 14.25 -40.70
CA PRO A 11 11.09 15.01 -39.64
C PRO A 11 9.95 14.25 -38.97
N CYS A 12 9.47 13.14 -39.55
CA CYS A 12 8.31 12.41 -39.04
C CYS A 12 8.65 11.37 -37.95
N LEU A 13 9.93 11.11 -37.69
CA LEU A 13 10.40 10.13 -36.70
C LEU A 13 10.69 10.72 -35.31
N LEU A 14 10.50 12.03 -35.11
CA LEU A 14 10.77 12.71 -33.83
C LEU A 14 9.52 12.93 -32.95
N ALA A 15 8.33 12.51 -33.38
CA ALA A 15 7.06 12.85 -32.71
C ALA A 15 6.49 11.80 -31.75
N LEU A 16 7.19 10.69 -31.44
CA LEU A 16 6.62 9.61 -30.60
C LEU A 16 7.59 9.03 -29.56
N VAL A 17 8.52 9.83 -29.04
CA VAL A 17 9.10 9.51 -27.72
C VAL A 17 8.23 10.20 -26.68
N ALA A 18 7.06 9.63 -26.41
CA ALA A 18 6.35 9.92 -25.18
C ALA A 18 7.27 9.45 -24.04
N THR A 19 8.10 10.35 -23.52
CA THR A 19 8.79 10.08 -22.26
C THR A 19 7.70 9.76 -21.26
N PRO A 20 7.70 8.58 -20.62
CA PRO A 20 6.71 8.29 -19.60
C PRO A 20 6.85 9.40 -18.57
N THR A 21 5.80 10.22 -18.42
CA THR A 21 5.69 11.17 -17.34
C THR A 21 5.68 10.33 -16.07
N PHE A 22 6.85 10.21 -15.45
CA PHE A 22 6.96 9.57 -14.17
C PHE A 22 6.02 10.32 -13.24
N ALA A 23 5.14 9.58 -12.56
CA ALA A 23 4.31 10.17 -11.52
C ALA A 23 5.22 11.01 -10.62
N GLN A 24 4.87 12.29 -10.48
CA GLN A 24 5.47 13.17 -9.49
C GLN A 24 4.72 12.94 -8.19
N MET A 25 5.44 12.96 -7.07
CA MET A 25 4.80 12.85 -5.76
C MET A 25 4.03 14.15 -5.52
N PRO A 26 2.72 14.09 -5.26
CA PRO A 26 2.00 15.28 -4.89
C PRO A 26 2.58 15.88 -3.59
N PRO A 27 2.72 17.22 -3.50
CA PRO A 27 3.44 17.88 -2.41
C PRO A 27 2.81 17.68 -1.03
N GLU A 28 1.50 17.41 -0.97
CA GLU A 28 0.72 17.20 0.25
C GLU A 28 0.89 15.78 0.83
N TRP A 29 1.28 14.81 0.00
CA TRP A 29 1.35 13.40 0.40
C TRP A 29 2.34 13.12 1.54
N PRO A 30 3.57 13.68 1.55
CA PRO A 30 4.48 13.51 2.69
C PRO A 30 3.89 14.02 4.02
N GLY A 31 3.10 15.10 3.99
CA GLY A 31 2.44 15.64 5.18
C GLY A 31 1.35 14.71 5.68
N ALA A 32 0.46 14.29 4.78
CA ALA A 32 -0.61 13.33 5.08
C ALA A 32 -0.05 12.01 5.64
N ALA A 33 0.98 11.44 5.00
CA ALA A 33 1.59 10.19 5.45
C ALA A 33 2.18 10.28 6.86
N ARG A 34 2.88 11.37 7.19
CA ARG A 34 3.42 11.57 8.54
C ARG A 34 2.31 11.66 9.58
N ALA A 35 1.25 12.40 9.28
CA ALA A 35 0.14 12.59 10.22
C ALA A 35 -0.65 11.29 10.46
N VAL A 36 -0.90 10.50 9.41
CA VAL A 36 -1.50 9.16 9.56
C VAL A 36 -0.62 8.26 10.42
N LEU A 37 0.66 8.15 10.05
CA LEU A 37 1.59 7.24 10.73
C LEU A 37 1.85 7.66 12.17
N ALA A 38 1.93 8.96 12.47
CA ALA A 38 2.08 9.44 13.84
C ALA A 38 0.92 8.98 14.75
N GLU A 39 -0.32 9.03 14.25
CA GLU A 39 -1.47 8.54 15.00
C GLU A 39 -1.53 7.01 15.07
N LEU A 40 -1.22 6.30 13.98
CA LEU A 40 -1.10 4.84 13.97
C LEU A 40 -0.12 4.34 15.03
N GLU A 41 1.04 4.98 15.10
CA GLU A 41 2.16 4.56 15.92
C GLU A 41 2.06 5.04 17.36
N LYS A 42 1.14 5.97 17.67
CA LYS A 42 0.97 6.53 19.01
C LYS A 42 0.89 5.42 20.08
N GLY A 43 1.70 5.55 21.12
CA GLY A 43 1.83 4.54 22.18
C GLY A 43 2.71 3.33 21.82
N SER A 44 3.35 3.30 20.65
CA SER A 44 4.38 2.32 20.29
C SER A 44 5.79 2.90 20.42
N THR A 45 6.79 2.03 20.53
CA THR A 45 8.22 2.44 20.50
C THR A 45 8.64 3.08 19.18
N VAL A 46 7.88 2.87 18.10
CA VAL A 46 8.16 3.47 16.79
C VAL A 46 7.71 4.94 16.74
N ALA A 47 6.70 5.34 17.52
CA ALA A 47 6.23 6.74 17.54
C ALA A 47 7.29 7.72 18.05
N GLU A 48 8.18 7.28 18.95
CA GLU A 48 9.27 8.13 19.47
C GLU A 48 10.37 8.38 18.43
N ARG A 49 10.39 7.59 17.34
CA ARG A 49 11.40 7.70 16.30
C ARG A 49 11.02 8.80 15.31
N PRO A 50 11.88 9.82 15.10
CA PRO A 50 11.63 10.86 14.11
C PRO A 50 11.42 10.27 12.71
N PHE A 51 10.49 10.86 11.96
CA PHE A 51 10.43 10.64 10.52
C PHE A 51 11.69 11.20 9.88
N LYS A 52 12.36 10.37 9.10
CA LYS A 52 13.48 10.70 8.23
C LYS A 52 12.94 10.79 6.79
N ASP A 53 13.58 10.05 5.88
CA ASP A 53 13.28 10.02 4.46
C ASP A 53 12.22 8.97 4.07
N GLU A 54 11.46 8.40 5.02
CA GLU A 54 10.44 7.37 4.74
C GLU A 54 9.43 7.84 3.70
N ALA A 55 9.00 9.11 3.75
CA ALA A 55 8.07 9.67 2.78
C ALA A 55 8.64 9.66 1.35
N ARG A 56 9.93 9.98 1.19
CA ARG A 56 10.61 10.00 -0.12
C ARG A 56 10.91 8.58 -0.61
N HIS A 57 11.42 7.73 0.28
CA HIS A 57 11.75 6.35 -0.07
C HIS A 57 10.48 5.52 -0.32
N GLY A 58 9.41 5.74 0.45
CA GLY A 58 8.10 5.15 0.22
C GLY A 58 7.54 5.49 -1.17
N TRP A 59 7.73 6.72 -1.66
CA TRP A 59 7.39 7.09 -3.03
C TRP A 59 8.16 6.27 -4.08
N THR A 60 9.47 6.14 -3.90
CA THR A 60 10.32 5.32 -4.77
C THR A 60 9.88 3.85 -4.76
N LEU A 61 9.54 3.31 -3.58
CA LEU A 61 9.01 1.96 -3.43
C LEU A 61 7.66 1.81 -4.14
N ALA A 62 6.73 2.76 -3.98
CA ALA A 62 5.43 2.75 -4.63
C ALA A 62 5.54 2.78 -6.16
N ARG A 63 6.45 3.59 -6.71
CA ARG A 63 6.74 3.62 -8.15
C ARG A 63 7.24 2.27 -8.66
N LYS A 64 8.18 1.65 -7.95
CA LYS A 64 8.69 0.32 -8.30
C LYS A 64 7.61 -0.73 -8.16
N TRP A 65 6.81 -0.66 -7.10
CA TRP A 65 5.69 -1.57 -6.87
C TRP A 65 4.71 -1.57 -8.04
N ARG A 66 4.31 -0.37 -8.49
CA ARG A 66 3.43 -0.18 -9.64
C ARG A 66 4.02 -0.69 -10.94
N LEU A 67 5.29 -0.40 -11.19
CA LEU A 67 6.01 -0.92 -12.36
C LEU A 67 5.95 -2.45 -12.42
N HIS A 68 6.14 -3.13 -11.29
CA HIS A 68 6.21 -4.59 -11.25
C HIS A 68 4.85 -5.28 -11.14
N ASN A 69 3.84 -4.66 -10.52
CA ASN A 69 2.51 -5.29 -10.37
C ASN A 69 1.51 -4.91 -11.46
N ASN A 70 1.44 -3.63 -11.83
CA ASN A 70 0.33 -3.10 -12.63
C ASN A 70 0.76 -2.58 -13.99
N ARG A 71 2.06 -2.33 -14.20
CA ARG A 71 2.61 -1.60 -15.38
C ARG A 71 1.94 -0.22 -15.62
N ASN A 72 1.22 0.28 -14.62
CA ASN A 72 0.62 1.61 -14.60
C ASN A 72 1.57 2.57 -13.87
N THR A 73 1.50 3.87 -14.19
CA THR A 73 2.29 4.93 -13.55
C THR A 73 1.53 5.64 -12.43
N GLU A 74 0.20 5.62 -12.46
CA GLU A 74 -0.63 6.21 -11.41
C GLU A 74 -0.47 5.42 -10.10
N ILE A 75 -0.08 6.12 -9.04
CA ILE A 75 -0.01 5.61 -7.67
C ILE A 75 -1.23 6.16 -6.94
N VAL A 76 -1.89 5.32 -6.16
CA VAL A 76 -2.95 5.79 -5.25
C VAL A 76 -2.36 6.04 -3.86
N MET A 77 -2.98 6.95 -3.10
CA MET A 77 -2.54 7.28 -1.74
C MET A 77 -2.38 6.02 -0.88
N ALA A 78 -3.26 5.02 -1.05
CA ALA A 78 -3.21 3.76 -0.33
C ALA A 78 -1.86 3.02 -0.47
N GLU A 79 -1.37 2.91 -1.71
CA GLU A 79 -0.10 2.26 -2.01
C GLU A 79 1.08 3.06 -1.48
N TYR A 80 0.99 4.39 -1.59
CA TYR A 80 2.02 5.26 -1.04
C TYR A 80 2.14 5.08 0.48
N LEU A 81 1.03 5.18 1.20
CA LEU A 81 1.01 5.00 2.66
C LEU A 81 1.49 3.61 3.08
N ALA A 82 1.07 2.55 2.38
CA ALA A 82 1.55 1.19 2.61
C ALA A 82 3.08 1.10 2.45
N MET A 83 3.63 1.70 1.40
CA MET A 83 5.07 1.67 1.14
C MET A 83 5.87 2.53 2.12
N VAL A 84 5.35 3.69 2.54
CA VAL A 84 5.95 4.49 3.63
C VAL A 84 5.95 3.70 4.94
N THR A 85 4.84 3.01 5.26
CA THR A 85 4.73 2.14 6.45
C THR A 85 5.77 1.04 6.43
N LEU A 86 5.92 0.36 5.29
CA LEU A 86 6.89 -0.71 5.11
C LEU A 86 8.34 -0.22 5.21
N CYS A 87 8.61 0.96 4.64
CA CYS A 87 9.88 1.65 4.78
C CYS A 87 10.18 1.94 6.25
N ARG A 88 9.15 2.39 6.99
CA ARG A 88 9.25 2.73 8.41
C ARG A 88 9.43 1.51 9.30
N TRP A 89 8.83 0.38 8.93
CA TRP A 89 8.91 -0.89 9.66
C TRP A 89 10.19 -1.69 9.36
N SER A 90 10.58 -1.84 8.08
CA SER A 90 11.74 -2.67 7.67
C SER A 90 13.01 -1.90 7.33
N GLY A 91 12.96 -0.57 7.32
CA GLY A 91 14.05 0.30 6.88
C GLY A 91 14.02 0.59 5.38
N CYS A 92 14.60 1.74 5.00
CA CYS A 92 14.36 2.37 3.69
C CYS A 92 15.49 2.23 2.67
N THR A 93 16.57 1.52 2.98
CA THR A 93 17.86 1.72 2.31
C THR A 93 18.08 0.95 1.01
N LYS A 94 17.21 0.02 0.59
CA LYS A 94 17.60 -0.97 -0.46
C LYS A 94 16.55 -1.37 -1.51
N ASP A 95 15.47 -0.61 -1.72
CA ASP A 95 14.35 -1.05 -2.59
C ASP A 95 13.77 -2.42 -2.20
N THR A 96 13.91 -2.73 -0.92
CA THR A 96 13.47 -3.97 -0.32
C THR A 96 12.33 -3.69 0.63
N VAL A 97 11.38 -4.62 0.68
CA VAL A 97 10.36 -4.71 1.71
C VAL A 97 10.59 -6.02 2.44
N ALA A 98 10.78 -5.94 3.76
CA ALA A 98 10.97 -7.13 4.60
C ALA A 98 12.10 -8.03 4.08
N GLY A 99 13.26 -7.44 3.75
CA GLY A 99 14.45 -8.16 3.27
C GLY A 99 14.41 -8.68 1.82
N LYS A 100 13.27 -8.57 1.11
CA LYS A 100 13.15 -8.99 -0.30
C LYS A 100 12.95 -7.79 -1.21
N THR A 101 13.45 -7.86 -2.45
CA THR A 101 13.31 -6.77 -3.43
C THR A 101 11.85 -6.59 -3.84
N ILE A 102 11.46 -5.38 -4.24
CA ILE A 102 10.12 -5.11 -4.76
C ILE A 102 9.70 -6.06 -5.91
N PRO A 103 10.54 -6.36 -6.93
CA PRO A 103 10.19 -7.35 -7.95
C PRO A 103 9.88 -8.74 -7.39
N ALA A 104 10.63 -9.20 -6.38
CA ALA A 104 10.39 -10.49 -5.75
C ALA A 104 9.06 -10.50 -4.98
N ARG A 105 8.77 -9.46 -4.20
CA ARG A 105 7.47 -9.31 -3.51
C ARG A 105 6.29 -9.21 -4.49
N ALA A 106 6.47 -8.53 -5.61
CA ALA A 106 5.46 -8.49 -6.67
C ALA A 106 5.20 -9.87 -7.29
N ALA A 107 6.25 -10.68 -7.48
CA ALA A 107 6.10 -12.05 -7.97
C ALA A 107 5.36 -12.94 -6.96
N GLU A 108 5.66 -12.81 -5.66
CA GLU A 108 4.96 -13.52 -4.59
C GLU A 108 3.47 -13.16 -4.54
N VAL A 109 3.13 -11.86 -4.63
CA VAL A 109 1.74 -11.41 -4.68
C VAL A 109 1.00 -11.97 -5.89
N LYS A 110 1.62 -11.97 -7.08
CA LYS A 110 1.01 -12.57 -8.27
C LYS A 110 0.80 -14.07 -8.13
N ALA A 111 1.76 -14.78 -7.52
CA ALA A 111 1.64 -16.20 -7.26
C ALA A 111 0.52 -16.48 -6.25
N GLU A 112 0.40 -15.66 -5.20
CA GLU A 112 -0.64 -15.79 -4.20
C GLU A 112 -2.03 -15.55 -4.80
N LYS A 113 -2.21 -14.47 -5.56
CA LYS A 113 -3.50 -14.17 -6.22
C LYS A 113 -3.96 -15.29 -7.16
N LYS A 114 -3.03 -15.97 -7.85
CA LYS A 114 -3.36 -17.12 -8.72
C LYS A 114 -3.93 -18.34 -8.00
N ARG A 115 -3.79 -18.41 -6.66
CA ARG A 115 -4.35 -19.52 -5.86
C ARG A 115 -5.86 -19.37 -5.63
N PHE A 116 -6.42 -18.21 -5.96
CA PHE A 116 -7.82 -17.87 -5.72
C PHE A 116 -8.52 -17.59 -7.05
N ALA A 117 -9.84 -17.79 -7.06
CA ALA A 117 -10.65 -17.55 -8.26
C ALA A 117 -10.60 -16.08 -8.71
N ASP A 118 -10.60 -15.16 -7.75
CA ASP A 118 -10.51 -13.71 -7.97
C ASP A 118 -9.97 -13.00 -6.71
N ALA A 119 -9.93 -11.65 -6.77
CA ALA A 119 -9.48 -10.82 -5.65
C ALA A 119 -10.39 -10.92 -4.42
N TYR A 120 -11.70 -11.10 -4.60
CA TYR A 120 -12.66 -11.23 -3.51
C TYR A 120 -12.45 -12.54 -2.75
N ALA A 121 -12.26 -13.65 -3.46
CA ALA A 121 -11.98 -14.95 -2.87
C ALA A 121 -10.66 -14.97 -2.08
N MET A 122 -9.64 -14.25 -2.55
CA MET A 122 -8.39 -14.08 -1.79
C MET A 122 -8.62 -13.27 -0.51
N VAL A 123 -9.36 -12.17 -0.62
CA VAL A 123 -9.69 -11.30 0.52
C VAL A 123 -10.49 -12.09 1.57
N ASP A 124 -11.51 -12.84 1.17
CA ASP A 124 -12.27 -13.75 2.05
C ASP A 124 -11.37 -14.73 2.78
N ALA A 125 -10.47 -15.40 2.05
CA ALA A 125 -9.55 -16.36 2.63
C ALA A 125 -8.59 -15.69 3.64
N SER A 126 -8.16 -14.45 3.37
CA SER A 126 -7.34 -13.68 4.31
C SER A 126 -8.09 -13.32 5.59
N PHE A 127 -9.39 -13.02 5.50
CA PHE A 127 -10.22 -12.69 6.67
C PHE A 127 -10.58 -13.92 7.48
N ALA A 128 -10.87 -15.05 6.82
CA ALA A 128 -11.06 -16.33 7.48
C ALA A 128 -9.81 -16.70 8.29
N TRP A 129 -8.63 -16.63 7.66
CA TRP A 129 -7.36 -16.85 8.34
C TRP A 129 -7.14 -15.89 9.53
N LEU A 130 -7.47 -14.61 9.38
CA LEU A 130 -7.32 -13.61 10.44
C LEU A 130 -8.24 -13.91 11.65
N ASN A 131 -9.45 -14.42 11.39
CA ASN A 131 -10.41 -14.84 12.43
C ASN A 131 -9.98 -16.11 13.17
N GLU A 132 -9.20 -16.96 12.52
CA GLU A 132 -8.67 -18.22 13.08
C GLU A 132 -7.40 -18.01 13.93
N LEU A 133 -6.84 -16.79 13.95
CA LEU A 133 -5.69 -16.49 14.82
C LEU A 133 -6.06 -16.71 16.30
N THR A 134 -5.21 -17.44 17.00
CA THR A 134 -5.36 -17.74 18.44
C THR A 134 -4.14 -17.26 19.23
N GLY A 135 -4.35 -16.92 20.51
CA GLY A 135 -3.32 -16.40 21.41
C GLY A 135 -3.55 -14.94 21.84
N PRO A 136 -2.66 -14.39 22.69
CA PRO A 136 -2.79 -13.01 23.19
C PRO A 136 -2.81 -11.98 22.05
N GLY A 137 -3.67 -10.96 22.15
CA GLY A 137 -3.74 -9.86 21.18
C GLY A 137 -4.56 -10.14 19.90
N THR A 138 -5.16 -11.32 19.77
CA THR A 138 -5.96 -11.73 18.60
C THR A 138 -7.35 -11.10 18.54
N ASP A 139 -7.84 -10.51 19.63
CA ASP A 139 -9.12 -9.78 19.66
C ASP A 139 -9.13 -8.60 18.67
N SER A 140 -7.98 -7.94 18.51
CA SER A 140 -7.82 -6.86 17.52
C SER A 140 -7.87 -7.40 16.09
N ALA A 141 -7.32 -8.61 15.87
CA ALA A 141 -7.37 -9.29 14.58
C ALA A 141 -8.81 -9.60 14.16
N LYS A 142 -9.62 -10.13 15.09
CA LYS A 142 -11.03 -10.48 14.87
C LYS A 142 -11.89 -9.24 14.62
N LYS A 143 -11.64 -8.15 15.36
CA LYS A 143 -12.28 -6.85 15.09
C LYS A 143 -11.97 -6.40 13.67
N ASN A 144 -10.70 -6.46 13.26
CA ASN A 144 -10.26 -6.04 11.92
C ASN A 144 -10.84 -6.90 10.81
N ALA A 145 -10.85 -8.23 10.97
CA ALA A 145 -11.51 -9.14 10.03
C ALA A 145 -13.00 -8.83 9.87
N THR A 146 -13.70 -8.52 10.97
CA THR A 146 -15.14 -8.19 10.96
C THR A 146 -15.43 -6.89 10.22
N LEU A 147 -14.57 -5.88 10.35
CA LEU A 147 -14.72 -4.62 9.65
C LEU A 147 -14.44 -4.78 8.17
N TRP A 148 -13.34 -5.43 7.83
CA TRP A 148 -12.99 -5.62 6.43
C TRP A 148 -13.99 -6.50 5.68
N ALA A 149 -14.67 -7.42 6.37
CA ALA A 149 -15.77 -8.19 5.79
C ALA A 149 -16.95 -7.30 5.34
N LYS A 150 -17.15 -6.12 5.94
CA LYS A 150 -18.18 -5.14 5.51
C LYS A 150 -17.78 -4.40 4.23
N ASP A 151 -16.52 -4.49 3.84
CA ASP A 151 -15.88 -3.62 2.85
C ASP A 151 -15.53 -4.35 1.55
N LYS A 152 -16.09 -5.56 1.40
CA LYS A 152 -15.85 -6.42 0.27
C LYS A 152 -16.20 -5.73 -1.05
N ASP A 153 -17.21 -4.86 -1.10
CA ASP A 153 -17.87 -4.44 -2.34
C ASP A 153 -17.12 -3.42 -3.23
N THR A 154 -16.28 -2.52 -2.70
CA THR A 154 -15.69 -1.41 -3.51
C THR A 154 -14.19 -1.49 -3.72
N ALA A 155 -13.43 -1.94 -2.72
CA ALA A 155 -11.97 -1.85 -2.75
C ALA A 155 -11.28 -3.12 -3.28
N ALA A 156 -11.90 -4.30 -3.13
CA ALA A 156 -11.39 -5.55 -3.71
C ALA A 156 -11.52 -5.60 -5.25
N ALA A 157 -12.42 -4.80 -5.83
CA ALA A 157 -12.52 -4.58 -7.28
C ALA A 157 -11.34 -3.75 -7.85
N ASP A 158 -10.68 -2.93 -7.03
CA ASP A 158 -9.50 -2.20 -7.47
C ASP A 158 -8.27 -3.14 -7.48
N PHE A 159 -7.75 -3.36 -8.69
CA PHE A 159 -6.60 -4.21 -8.95
C PHE A 159 -5.36 -3.79 -8.15
N ALA A 160 -5.14 -2.50 -7.92
CA ALA A 160 -3.98 -2.00 -7.20
C ALA A 160 -4.07 -2.24 -5.70
N VAL A 161 -5.26 -1.99 -5.16
CA VAL A 161 -5.59 -2.20 -3.75
C VAL A 161 -5.49 -3.66 -3.36
N SER A 162 -6.02 -4.58 -4.18
CA SER A 162 -5.92 -6.01 -3.93
C SER A 162 -4.47 -6.52 -3.88
N ASN A 163 -3.53 -5.88 -4.61
CA ASN A 163 -2.11 -6.24 -4.53
C ASN A 163 -1.47 -5.82 -3.19
N ILE A 164 -1.87 -4.67 -2.64
CA ILE A 164 -1.41 -4.23 -1.31
C ILE A 164 -1.96 -5.13 -0.22
N TYR A 165 -3.23 -5.54 -0.32
CA TYR A 165 -3.81 -6.51 0.60
C TYR A 165 -3.08 -7.86 0.55
N ALA A 166 -2.80 -8.37 -0.64
CA ALA A 166 -2.04 -9.60 -0.81
C ALA A 166 -0.64 -9.49 -0.18
N LEU A 167 0.04 -8.36 -0.39
CA LEU A 167 1.35 -8.10 0.23
C LEU A 167 1.23 -8.10 1.76
N GLY A 168 0.24 -7.40 2.31
CA GLY A 168 -0.02 -7.38 3.75
C GLY A 168 -0.27 -8.76 4.32
N TRP A 169 -1.06 -9.60 3.64
CA TRP A 169 -1.34 -10.96 4.09
C TRP A 169 -0.12 -11.88 4.05
N ILE A 170 0.72 -11.75 3.01
CA ILE A 170 1.99 -12.48 2.92
C ILE A 170 2.91 -12.08 4.08
N LEU A 171 3.10 -10.77 4.30
CA LEU A 171 3.96 -10.26 5.36
C LEU A 171 3.43 -10.55 6.76
N ALA A 172 2.11 -10.58 6.91
CA ALA A 172 1.46 -10.99 8.15
C ALA A 172 1.81 -12.43 8.47
N ARG A 173 1.66 -13.37 7.54
CA ARG A 173 2.03 -14.79 7.76
C ARG A 173 3.52 -15.02 8.00
N GLU A 174 4.39 -14.10 7.61
CA GLU A 174 5.82 -14.13 7.94
C GLU A 174 6.13 -13.68 9.38
N GLN A 175 5.15 -13.15 10.12
CA GLN A 175 5.34 -12.73 11.52
C GLN A 175 5.36 -13.92 12.50
N PRO A 176 6.14 -13.82 13.59
CA PRO A 176 6.42 -14.96 14.47
C PRO A 176 5.28 -15.33 15.43
N ASP A 177 4.31 -14.45 15.65
CA ASP A 177 3.20 -14.69 16.58
C ASP A 177 1.91 -14.00 16.13
N ALA A 178 0.78 -14.47 16.67
CA ALA A 178 -0.55 -14.04 16.26
C ALA A 178 -0.80 -12.53 16.48
N ALA A 179 -0.21 -11.94 17.52
CA ALA A 179 -0.31 -10.51 17.77
C ALA A 179 0.39 -9.70 16.66
N ARG A 180 1.61 -10.10 16.27
CA ARG A 180 2.35 -9.46 15.17
C ARG A 180 1.72 -9.74 13.81
N GLN A 181 1.20 -10.95 13.59
CA GLN A 181 0.44 -11.30 12.40
C GLN A 181 -0.76 -10.36 12.22
N ALA A 182 -1.55 -10.18 13.28
CA ALA A 182 -2.69 -9.27 13.30
C ALA A 182 -2.27 -7.82 13.05
N ALA A 183 -1.27 -7.33 13.79
CA ALA A 183 -0.78 -5.95 13.65
C ALA A 183 -0.29 -5.65 12.23
N MET A 184 0.49 -6.55 11.64
CA MET A 184 0.99 -6.40 10.27
C MET A 184 -0.15 -6.27 9.26
N MET A 185 -1.14 -7.15 9.34
CA MET A 185 -2.30 -7.14 8.45
C MET A 185 -3.09 -5.82 8.61
N SER A 186 -3.28 -5.38 9.86
CA SER A 186 -4.00 -4.14 10.21
C SER A 186 -3.42 -2.89 9.56
N TYR A 187 -2.08 -2.78 9.46
CA TYR A 187 -1.43 -1.64 8.83
C TYR A 187 -1.80 -1.48 7.35
N PHE A 188 -2.02 -2.58 6.63
CA PHE A 188 -2.31 -2.52 5.19
C PHE A 188 -3.77 -2.28 4.88
N GLY A 189 -4.70 -2.89 5.62
CA GLY A 189 -6.12 -2.67 5.33
C GLY A 189 -6.61 -1.28 5.69
N LEU A 190 -5.92 -0.56 6.58
CA LEU A 190 -6.26 0.83 6.92
C LEU A 190 -6.19 1.78 5.72
N TYR A 191 -5.23 1.55 4.82
CA TYR A 191 -5.02 2.43 3.68
C TYR A 191 -6.00 2.23 2.54
N VAL A 192 -6.79 1.16 2.61
CA VAL A 192 -7.64 0.73 1.51
C VAL A 192 -9.05 1.29 1.61
N ASN A 193 -9.59 1.47 2.82
CA ASN A 193 -10.99 1.81 2.98
C ASN A 193 -11.25 2.89 4.02
N GLU A 194 -10.29 3.78 4.22
CA GLU A 194 -10.51 5.04 4.90
C GLU A 194 -10.97 4.97 6.37
N LYS A 195 -11.20 3.78 6.93
CA LYS A 195 -11.56 3.51 8.32
C LYS A 195 -10.89 2.22 8.74
N ALA A 196 -10.21 2.23 9.87
CA ALA A 196 -9.65 0.99 10.40
C ALA A 196 -9.46 1.04 11.90
N TRP A 197 -9.38 -0.15 12.49
CA TRP A 197 -9.13 -0.34 13.91
C TRP A 197 -7.72 -0.89 14.09
N ILE A 198 -6.95 -0.31 15.00
CA ILE A 198 -5.62 -0.77 15.36
C ILE A 198 -5.58 -0.93 16.87
N ALA A 199 -5.46 -2.19 17.30
CA ALA A 199 -5.59 -2.56 18.69
C ALA A 199 -6.97 -2.13 19.26
N ASP A 200 -6.96 -1.24 20.25
CA ASP A 200 -8.12 -0.64 20.89
C ASP A 200 -8.57 0.69 20.26
N ARG A 201 -7.86 1.17 19.24
CA ARG A 201 -8.10 2.46 18.59
C ARG A 201 -8.82 2.27 17.27
N CYS A 202 -9.60 3.27 16.88
CA CYS A 202 -10.11 3.40 15.52
C CYS A 202 -9.62 4.69 14.89
N LEU A 203 -9.41 4.65 13.57
CA LEU A 203 -8.84 5.72 12.76
C LEU A 203 -9.72 5.89 11.51
N ASP A 204 -10.45 7.01 11.45
CA ASP A 204 -11.09 7.48 10.23
C ASP A 204 -10.11 8.37 9.45
N ILE A 205 -9.72 7.92 8.27
CA ILE A 205 -8.86 8.61 7.31
C ILE A 205 -9.61 8.98 6.01
N SER A 206 -10.94 8.95 5.98
CA SER A 206 -11.75 9.33 4.80
C SER A 206 -11.54 10.76 4.33
N LYS A 207 -11.13 11.62 5.27
CA LYS A 207 -10.75 13.00 4.99
C LYS A 207 -9.43 13.13 4.24
N ILE A 208 -8.61 12.07 4.18
CA ILE A 208 -7.35 12.04 3.42
C ILE A 208 -7.60 11.84 1.93
N ALA A 209 -8.63 11.08 1.57
CA ALA A 209 -9.03 10.91 0.17
C ALA A 209 -9.74 12.14 -0.40
N THR A 210 -10.27 13.02 0.47
CA THR A 210 -11.14 14.14 0.08
C THR A 210 -10.55 15.52 0.28
N ILE A 211 -9.47 15.70 1.06
CA ILE A 211 -8.90 17.02 1.37
C ILE A 211 -7.37 17.01 1.21
N LEU A 212 -6.91 17.58 0.10
CA LEU A 212 -5.49 17.80 -0.24
C LEU A 212 -4.78 18.82 0.69
N ASP A 213 -5.52 19.55 1.52
CA ASP A 213 -5.02 20.72 2.26
C ASP A 213 -5.06 20.63 3.80
N ALA A 214 -5.38 19.46 4.39
CA ALA A 214 -5.40 19.31 5.84
C ALA A 214 -4.79 18.00 6.31
N PRO A 215 -3.96 18.00 7.38
CA PRO A 215 -3.57 16.75 8.03
C PRO A 215 -4.82 15.98 8.48
N PRO A 216 -4.82 14.64 8.41
CA PRO A 216 -5.94 13.80 8.81
C PRO A 216 -6.49 14.19 10.18
N LYS A 217 -7.81 14.38 10.23
CA LYS A 217 -8.52 14.33 11.51
C LYS A 217 -8.73 12.86 11.85
N VAL A 218 -7.88 12.36 12.72
CA VAL A 218 -8.06 11.05 13.33
C VAL A 218 -9.16 11.17 14.39
N GLU A 219 -10.29 10.52 14.12
CA GLU A 219 -11.44 10.48 15.02
C GLU A 219 -11.60 9.08 15.61
N SER A 220 -12.07 8.99 16.86
CA SER A 220 -12.46 7.73 17.48
C SER A 220 -13.78 7.25 16.86
N CYS A 221 -13.77 6.10 16.20
CA CYS A 221 -15.00 5.54 15.65
C CYS A 221 -15.95 5.10 16.76
N SER A 222 -17.18 5.60 16.71
CA SER A 222 -18.33 5.16 17.49
C SER A 222 -18.98 3.91 16.90
#